data_AF-A0A0M2DTV7-F1
#
_entry.id   AF-A0A0M2DTV7-F1
#
_cell.length_a   1.000
_cell.length_b   1.000
_cell.length_c   1.000
_cell.angle_alpha   90.00
_cell.angle_beta   90.00
_cell.angle_gamma   90.00
#
_symmetry.space_group_name_H-M   'P 1'
#
loop_
_entity.id
_entity.type
_entity.pdbx_description
1 polymer ?
#
loop_
_entity_poly.entity_id
_entity_poly.type
_entity_poly.pdbx_seq_one_letter_code
_entity_poly.pdbx_strand_id
1 'polypeptide(L)' 'MIARMNADAETMRFFPATLSVEQSNAMAQYCRELIKQQGWGVWAVEEKATATFIGLTGLMR' A
#
# COMPACT_ATOMS: atom_id res chain seq x y z
N MET A 1 -3.80 3.45 -8.12
CA MET A 1 -3.02 2.20 -8.29
C MET A 1 -3.26 1.25 -7.11
N ILE A 2 -2.88 1.61 -5.89
CA ILE A 2 -3.10 0.77 -4.69
C ILE A 2 -4.57 0.40 -4.43
N ALA A 3 -5.51 1.31 -4.69
CA ALA A 3 -6.94 1.05 -4.51
C ALA A 3 -7.46 -0.12 -5.36
N ARG A 4 -6.86 -0.38 -6.53
CA ARG A 4 -7.23 -1.56 -7.35
C ARG A 4 -6.79 -2.87 -6.68
N MET A 5 -5.61 -2.87 -6.06
CA MET A 5 -5.09 -4.05 -5.36
C MET A 5 -5.87 -4.31 -4.08
N ASN A 6 -6.19 -3.27 -3.31
CA ASN A 6 -6.97 -3.45 -2.08
C ASN A 6 -8.46 -3.73 -2.34
N ALA A 7 -8.96 -3.47 -3.55
CA ALA A 7 -10.31 -3.86 -3.96
C ALA A 7 -10.36 -5.33 -4.47
N ASP A 8 -9.20 -5.94 -4.73
CA ASP A 8 -9.10 -7.31 -5.23
C ASP A 8 -9.25 -8.33 -4.09
N ALA A 9 -10.24 -9.21 -4.22
CA ALA A 9 -10.58 -10.19 -3.18
C ALA A 9 -9.52 -11.28 -2.99
N GLU A 10 -8.72 -11.57 -4.02
CA GLU A 10 -7.61 -12.52 -3.91
C GLU A 10 -6.47 -11.91 -3.09
N THR A 11 -6.07 -10.69 -3.41
CA THR A 11 -5.07 -9.91 -2.65
C THR A 11 -5.49 -9.73 -1.19
N MET A 12 -6.78 -9.50 -0.95
CA MET A 12 -7.32 -9.23 0.39
C MET A 12 -7.88 -10.48 1.10
N ARG A 13 -7.67 -11.69 0.57
CA ARG A 13 -8.28 -12.94 1.07
C ARG A 13 -8.10 -13.18 2.57
N PHE A 14 -6.98 -12.72 3.13
CA PHE A 14 -6.64 -12.90 4.53
C PHE A 14 -6.94 -11.67 5.41
N PHE A 15 -7.50 -10.62 4.83
CA PHE A 15 -7.95 -9.42 5.54
C PHE A 15 -9.46 -9.50 5.81
N PRO A 16 -9.97 -8.76 6.82
CA PRO A 16 -11.40 -8.78 7.15
C PRO A 16 -12.33 -8.33 6.00
N ALA A 17 -11.84 -7.45 5.12
CA ALA A 17 -12.56 -6.95 3.96
C ALA A 17 -11.60 -6.33 2.93
N THR A 18 -12.08 -6.18 1.69
CA THR A 18 -11.47 -5.29 0.70
C THR A 18 -11.62 -3.83 1.12
N LEU A 19 -10.78 -2.95 0.59
CA LEU A 19 -10.83 -1.52 0.87
C LEU A 19 -11.45 -0.72 -0.27
N SER A 20 -12.19 0.32 0.08
CA SER A 20 -12.60 1.36 -0.86
C SER A 20 -11.40 2.18 -1.33
N VAL A 21 -11.63 3.05 -2.33
CA VAL A 21 -10.61 3.99 -2.81
C VAL A 21 -10.17 4.94 -1.70
N GLU A 22 -11.11 5.43 -0.91
CA GLU A 22 -10.89 6.35 0.21
C GLU A 22 -10.08 5.67 1.31
N GLN A 23 -10.45 4.45 1.71
CA GLN A 23 -9.71 3.66 2.70
C GLN A 23 -8.29 3.35 2.24
N SER A 24 -8.13 3.01 0.96
CA SER A 24 -6.82 2.76 0.36
C SER A 24 -5.93 4.00 0.33
N ASN A 25 -6.51 5.16 0.02
CA ASN A 25 -5.80 6.43 0.03
C ASN A 25 -5.42 6.85 1.46
N ALA A 26 -6.29 6.64 2.43
CA ALA A 26 -6.00 6.89 3.84
C ALA A 26 -4.84 6.02 4.34
N MET A 27 -4.81 4.74 3.99
CA MET A 27 -3.71 3.84 4.31
C MET A 27 -2.38 4.31 3.68
N ALA A 28 -2.40 4.68 2.39
CA ALA A 28 -1.19 5.17 1.72
C ALA A 28 -0.67 6.49 2.32
N GLN A 29 -1.58 7.38 2.73
CA GLN A 29 -1.23 8.63 3.40
C GLN A 29 -0.62 8.36 4.78
N TYR A 30 -1.19 7.44 5.56
CA TYR A 30 -0.64 7.03 6.85
C TYR A 30 0.78 6.47 6.72
N CYS A 31 1.02 5.56 5.77
CA CYS A 31 2.37 5.03 5.52
C CYS A 31 3.37 6.14 5.16
N ARG A 32 2.95 7.10 4.33
CA ARG A 32 3.77 8.25 3.94
C ARG A 32 4.12 9.14 5.12
N GLU A 33 3.16 9.40 6.01
CA GLU A 33 3.39 10.20 7.21
C GLU A 33 4.34 9.51 8.18
N LEU A 34 4.16 8.19 8.38
CA LEU A 34 5.05 7.40 9.23
C LEU A 34 6.49 7.44 8.71
N ILE A 35 6.68 7.22 7.41
CA ILE A 35 7.99 7.33 6.76
C ILE A 35 8.61 8.72 6.97
N LYS A 36 7.83 9.79 6.79
CA LYS A 36 8.32 11.16 7.01
C LYS A 36 8.80 11.39 8.44
N GLN A 37 8.17 10.76 9.43
CA GLN A 37 8.51 10.92 10.83
C GLN A 37 9.75 10.14 11.24
N GLN A 38 9.93 8.91 10.75
CA GLN A 38 10.98 8.01 11.24
C GLN A 38 12.07 7.64 10.21
N GLY A 39 11.90 8.04 8.94
CA GLY A 39 12.83 7.78 7.84
C GLY A 39 12.73 6.39 7.19
N TRP A 40 11.90 5.51 7.73
CA TRP A 40 11.67 4.15 7.25
C TRP A 40 10.20 3.75 7.43
N GLY A 41 9.74 2.71 6.74
CA GLY A 41 8.33 2.28 6.84
C GLY A 41 7.94 1.34 5.71
N VAL A 42 6.64 1.31 5.41
CA VAL A 42 6.07 0.58 4.28
C VAL A 42 6.09 1.46 3.03
N TRP A 43 6.89 1.07 2.04
CA TRP A 43 7.13 1.81 0.80
C TRP A 43 6.36 1.22 -0.38
N ALA A 44 6.11 2.06 -1.39
CA ALA A 44 5.69 1.63 -2.71
C ALA A 44 6.78 0.83 -3.41
N VAL A 45 6.39 -0.30 -3.99
CA VAL A 45 7.27 -1.16 -4.79
C VAL A 45 6.90 -0.97 -6.24
N GLU A 46 7.91 -0.67 -7.04
CA GLU A 46 7.79 -0.52 -8.48
C GLU A 46 8.71 -1.50 -9.19
N GLU A 47 8.23 -2.06 -10.30
CA GLU A 47 9.09 -2.80 -11.22
C GLU A 47 10.03 -1.82 -11.92
N LYS A 48 11.35 -2.04 -11.77
CA LYS A 48 12.38 -1.12 -12.31
C LYS A 48 12.29 -0.88 -13.81
N ALA A 49 11.89 -1.88 -14.59
CA ALA A 49 11.85 -1.79 -16.05
C ALA A 49 10.67 -0.97 -16.58
N THR A 50 9.53 -1.00 -15.87
CA THR A 50 8.27 -0.43 -16.36
C THR A 50 7.75 0.71 -15.50
N ALA A 51 8.36 0.96 -14.34
CA ALA A 51 7.83 1.82 -13.28
C ALA A 51 6.40 1.43 -12.84
N THR A 52 5.99 0.19 -13.09
CA THR A 52 4.67 -0.29 -12.69
C THR A 52 4.65 -0.49 -11.19
N PHE A 53 3.68 0.14 -10.52
CA PHE A 53 3.40 -0.12 -9.12
C PHE A 53 2.90 -1.56 -8.93
N ILE A 54 3.63 -2.34 -8.13
CA ILE A 54 3.35 -3.76 -7.87
C ILE A 54 3.01 -4.06 -6.41
N GLY A 55 2.90 -3.04 -5.56
CA GLY A 55 2.41 -3.19 -4.20
C GLY A 55 3.16 -2.36 -3.18
N LEU A 56 3.09 -2.80 -1.93
CA LEU A 56 3.72 -2.17 -0.78
C LEU A 56 4.59 -3.20 -0.04
N THR A 57 5.73 -2.78 0.47
CA THR A 57 6.54 -3.60 1.39
C THR A 57 7.42 -2.74 2.28
N GLY A 58 7.83 -3.28 3.42
CA GLY A 58 8.77 -2.61 4.31
C GLY A 58 8.54 -2.98 5.77
N LEU A 59 8.99 -2.10 6.66
CA LEU A 59 8.94 -2.32 8.10
C LEU A 59 7.75 -1.59 8.70
N MET A 60 7.03 -2.26 9.60
CA MET A 60 5.95 -1.68 10.39
C MET A 60 6.23 -1.99 11.85
N ARG A 61 6.14 -0.97 12.71
CA ARG A 61 6.34 -1.06 14.16
C ARG A 61 5.08 -0.64 14.88
#